data_AF-A0A2G8YBT9-F1
#
_entry.id   AF-A0A2G8YBT9-F1
#
_cell.length_a   1.000
_cell.length_b   1.000
_cell.length_c   1.000
_cell.angle_alpha   90.00
_cell.angle_beta   90.00
_cell.angle_gamma   90.00
#
_symmetry.space_group_name_H-M   'P 1'
#
loop_
_entity.id
_entity.type
_entity.pdbx_description
1 polymer ?
#
loop_
_entity_poly.entity_id
_entity_poly.type
_entity_poly.pdbx_seq_one_letter_code
_entity_poly.pdbx_strand_id
1 'polypeptide(L)'
;MGACVLRDSDEDLCLFRLWGPHVDRCWVQLNPTKAGESPRRFELKNEGNALWGTVLRGVPVGTPYEFVLHSSWNDCFAQEGDELHRRDPYARHTDFFSNTCYVTDASRFPWKHLQSFDPPTWNKLIIYELHPGTFSPASADRT
;
A
#
# COMPACT_ATOMS: atom_id res chain seq x y z
N MET A 1 5.19 -3.83 -8.34
CA MET A 1 4.81 -4.55 -7.12
C MET A 1 3.87 -3.66 -6.33
N GLY A 2 2.99 -4.27 -5.55
CA GLY A 2 1.87 -3.62 -4.87
C GLY A 2 0.76 -3.15 -5.80
N ALA A 3 -0.04 -2.21 -5.32
CA ALA A 3 -1.03 -1.50 -6.13
C ALA A 3 -0.40 -0.41 -7.00
N CYS A 4 -0.47 -0.58 -8.32
CA CYS A 4 0.08 0.35 -9.32
C CYS A 4 -1.02 0.82 -10.27
N VAL A 5 -1.29 2.12 -10.27
CA VAL A 5 -2.19 2.76 -11.24
C VAL A 5 -1.55 2.70 -12.62
N LEU A 6 -2.27 2.14 -13.60
CA LEU A 6 -1.85 2.07 -14.99
C LEU A 6 -2.47 3.24 -15.77
N ARG A 7 -1.68 3.93 -16.58
CA ARG A 7 -2.08 5.16 -17.28
C ARG A 7 -2.36 4.98 -18.76
N ASP A 8 -2.42 3.74 -19.22
CA ASP A 8 -2.46 3.38 -20.65
C ASP A 8 -3.90 3.34 -21.22
N SER A 9 -4.90 3.82 -20.47
CA SER A 9 -6.30 3.83 -20.90
C SER A 9 -7.10 4.95 -20.24
N ASP A 10 -8.23 5.32 -20.85
CA ASP A 10 -9.23 6.23 -20.25
C ASP A 10 -9.96 5.62 -19.03
N GLU A 11 -9.71 4.35 -18.72
CA GLU A 11 -10.24 3.65 -17.56
C GLU A 11 -9.26 3.66 -16.38
N ASP A 12 -9.80 3.73 -15.16
CA ASP A 12 -9.04 3.54 -13.91
C ASP A 12 -8.56 2.08 -13.79
N LEU A 13 -7.41 1.77 -14.38
CA LEU A 13 -6.75 0.48 -14.29
C LEU A 13 -5.76 0.43 -13.12
N CYS A 14 -5.80 -0.65 -12.35
CA CYS A 14 -4.84 -0.90 -11.27
C CYS A 14 -4.28 -2.33 -11.37
N LEU A 15 -2.96 -2.44 -11.45
CA LEU A 15 -2.22 -3.69 -11.25
C LEU A 15 -2.05 -3.91 -9.75
N PHE A 16 -2.45 -5.07 -9.26
CA PHE A 16 -2.07 -5.59 -7.95
C PHE A 16 -1.09 -6.72 -8.14
N ARG A 17 0.10 -6.62 -7.54
CA ARG A 17 1.16 -7.63 -7.73
C ARG A 17 1.98 -7.86 -6.46
N LEU A 18 2.09 -9.08 -5.98
CA LEU A 18 2.88 -9.42 -4.79
C LEU A 18 3.84 -10.58 -5.06
N TRP A 19 4.89 -10.66 -4.26
CA TRP A 19 5.82 -11.80 -4.25
C TRP A 19 5.47 -12.69 -3.07
N GLY A 20 5.27 -13.98 -3.33
CA GLY A 20 4.78 -14.96 -2.37
C GLY A 20 5.22 -16.37 -2.75
N PRO A 21 6.40 -16.83 -2.31
CA PRO A 21 6.97 -18.13 -2.73
C PRO A 21 6.29 -19.35 -2.13
N HIS A 22 5.60 -19.20 -1.00
CA HIS A 22 4.89 -20.29 -0.31
C HIS A 22 3.37 -20.03 -0.29
N VAL A 23 2.90 -19.14 -1.15
CA VAL A 23 1.47 -18.86 -1.31
C VAL A 23 0.89 -19.92 -2.25
N ASP A 24 -0.19 -20.58 -1.83
CA ASP A 24 -0.92 -21.52 -2.69
C ASP A 24 -1.94 -20.78 -3.56
N ARG A 25 -2.67 -19.85 -2.94
CA ARG A 25 -3.65 -18.98 -3.59
C ARG A 25 -3.62 -17.62 -2.90
N CYS A 26 -3.82 -16.56 -3.68
CA CYS A 26 -3.94 -15.23 -3.12
C CYS A 26 -4.95 -14.38 -3.88
N TRP A 27 -5.45 -13.39 -3.17
CA TRP A 27 -6.46 -12.48 -3.68
C TRP A 27 -6.12 -11.06 -3.25
N VAL A 28 -6.52 -10.10 -4.08
CA VAL A 28 -6.72 -8.74 -3.65
C VAL A 28 -8.18 -8.62 -3.20
N GLN A 29 -8.38 -8.13 -1.99
CA GLN A 29 -9.69 -7.79 -1.48
C GLN A 29 -9.84 -6.28 -1.49
N LEU A 30 -10.84 -5.77 -2.23
CA LEU A 30 -11.24 -4.37 -2.17
C LEU A 30 -12.23 -4.20 -1.01
N ASN A 31 -11.85 -3.38 -0.04
CA ASN A 31 -12.65 -3.15 1.16
C ASN A 31 -13.77 -2.14 0.86
N PRO A 32 -14.94 -2.28 1.50
CA PRO A 32 -16.03 -1.32 1.33
C PRO A 32 -15.69 0.02 1.99
N THR A 33 -16.18 1.12 1.41
CA THR A 33 -16.06 2.47 2.01
C THR A 33 -17.29 2.87 2.82
N LYS A 34 -18.41 2.15 2.66
CA LYS A 34 -19.67 2.37 3.38
C LYS A 34 -20.04 1.17 4.22
N ALA A 35 -20.63 1.43 5.38
CA ALA A 35 -21.17 0.38 6.24
C ALA A 35 -22.30 -0.38 5.53
N GLY A 36 -22.28 -1.71 5.63
CA GLY A 36 -23.28 -2.60 5.04
C GLY A 36 -22.94 -3.15 3.65
N GLU A 37 -21.87 -2.66 3.02
CA GLU A 37 -21.34 -3.26 1.79
C GLU A 37 -20.39 -4.43 2.11
N SER A 38 -20.36 -5.44 1.24
CA SER A 38 -19.44 -6.57 1.37
C SER A 38 -18.15 -6.33 0.58
N PRO A 39 -17.00 -6.81 1.08
CA PRO A 39 -15.75 -6.74 0.34
C PRO A 39 -15.84 -7.53 -0.97
N ARG A 40 -15.12 -7.07 -1.99
CA ARG A 40 -15.01 -7.75 -3.30
C ARG A 40 -13.62 -8.35 -3.43
N ARG A 41 -13.55 -9.66 -3.71
CA ARG A 41 -12.30 -10.41 -3.74
C ARG A 41 -11.98 -10.87 -5.16
N PHE A 42 -10.75 -10.66 -5.59
CA PHE A 42 -10.27 -11.00 -6.94
C PHE A 42 -9.00 -11.83 -6.82
N GLU A 43 -9.00 -13.02 -7.42
CA GLU A 43 -7.86 -13.93 -7.38
C GLU A 43 -6.70 -13.39 -8.21
N LEU A 44 -5.49 -13.49 -7.67
CA LEU A 44 -4.26 -13.17 -8.39
C LEU A 44 -3.78 -14.42 -9.13
N LYS A 45 -3.26 -14.22 -10.34
CA LYS A 45 -2.70 -15.29 -11.16
C LYS A 45 -1.22 -15.43 -10.89
N ASN A 46 -0.73 -16.66 -10.86
CA ASN A 46 0.70 -16.94 -10.81
C ASN A 46 1.34 -16.50 -12.14
N GLU A 47 2.35 -15.63 -12.06
CA GLU A 47 3.08 -15.08 -13.21
C GLU A 47 4.47 -15.73 -13.37
N GLY A 48 4.78 -16.76 -12.56
CA GLY A 48 6.09 -17.37 -12.44
C GLY A 48 7.00 -16.66 -11.44
N ASN A 49 8.10 -17.31 -11.05
CA ASN A 49 9.09 -16.76 -10.11
C ASN A 49 8.50 -16.28 -8.78
N ALA A 50 7.49 -17.00 -8.26
CA ALA A 50 6.75 -16.64 -7.05
C ALA A 50 6.05 -15.27 -7.10
N LEU A 51 5.82 -14.72 -8.30
CA LEU A 51 5.05 -13.50 -8.49
C LEU A 51 3.60 -13.83 -8.78
N TRP A 52 2.73 -13.05 -8.17
CA TRP A 52 1.29 -13.17 -8.31
C TRP A 52 0.73 -11.81 -8.71
N GLY A 53 -0.18 -11.78 -9.68
CA GLY A 53 -0.69 -10.51 -10.19
C GLY A 53 -2.08 -10.57 -10.80
N THR A 54 -2.77 -9.44 -10.77
CA THR A 54 -4.03 -9.23 -11.49
C THR A 54 -4.19 -7.75 -11.84
N VAL A 55 -4.88 -7.47 -12.94
CA VAL A 55 -5.23 -6.11 -13.36
C VAL A 55 -6.73 -5.95 -13.24
N LEU A 56 -7.16 -4.94 -12.48
CA LEU A 56 -8.57 -4.62 -12.28
C LEU A 56 -8.92 -3.30 -12.97
N ARG A 57 -10.14 -3.24 -13.51
CA ARG A 57 -10.76 -2.03 -14.08
C ARG A 57 -11.64 -1.34 -13.05
N GLY A 58 -11.77 -0.02 -13.15
CA GLY A 58 -12.62 0.79 -12.27
C GLY A 58 -12.10 0.85 -10.84
N VAL A 59 -10.77 0.88 -10.65
CA VAL A 59 -10.14 0.97 -9.32
C VAL A 59 -9.48 2.35 -9.18
N PRO A 60 -10.22 3.35 -8.66
CA PRO A 60 -9.69 4.70 -8.50
C PRO A 60 -8.65 4.78 -7.37
N VAL A 61 -7.80 5.80 -7.44
CA VAL A 61 -6.92 6.20 -6.32
C VAL A 61 -7.74 6.46 -5.06
N GLY A 62 -7.25 5.97 -3.93
CA GLY A 62 -7.94 6.00 -2.64
C GLY A 62 -8.80 4.76 -2.37
N THR A 63 -8.92 3.83 -3.32
CA THR A 63 -9.61 2.55 -3.07
C THR A 63 -8.91 1.78 -1.95
N PRO A 64 -9.61 1.42 -0.85
CA PRO A 64 -9.04 0.63 0.22
C PRO A 64 -8.96 -0.85 -0.20
N TYR A 65 -7.86 -1.51 0.13
CA TYR A 65 -7.64 -2.90 -0.20
C TYR A 65 -6.70 -3.59 0.80
N GLU A 66 -6.68 -4.91 0.75
CA GLU A 66 -5.68 -5.75 1.42
C GLU A 66 -5.38 -6.98 0.55
N PHE A 67 -4.30 -7.70 0.87
CA PHE A 67 -4.06 -9.02 0.31
C PHE A 67 -4.58 -10.09 1.26
N VAL A 68 -5.28 -11.07 0.69
CA VAL A 68 -5.66 -12.29 1.38
C VAL A 68 -4.83 -13.41 0.80
N LEU A 69 -4.12 -14.14 1.65
CA LEU A 69 -3.22 -15.21 1.26
C LEU A 69 -3.73 -16.51 1.86
N HIS A 70 -3.71 -17.57 1.07
CA HIS A 70 -3.82 -18.93 1.55
C HIS A 70 -2.44 -19.58 1.44
N SER A 71 -1.95 -20.12 2.55
CA SER A 71 -0.64 -20.76 2.64
C SER A 71 -0.77 -22.13 3.29
N SER A 72 -0.18 -23.16 2.70
CA SER A 72 -0.03 -24.48 3.32
C SER A 72 0.95 -24.47 4.51
N TRP A 73 1.61 -23.34 4.75
CA TRP A 73 2.58 -23.15 5.82
C TRP A 73 2.32 -21.82 6.53
N ASN A 74 1.67 -21.90 7.69
CA ASN A 74 1.47 -20.77 8.60
C ASN A 74 2.25 -21.04 9.90
N ASP A 75 3.53 -20.66 9.91
CA ASP A 75 4.39 -20.70 11.10
C ASP A 75 4.29 -19.43 11.94
N CYS A 76 3.69 -18.37 11.39
CA CYS A 76 3.78 -17.03 11.94
C CYS A 76 2.88 -16.84 13.17
N PHE A 77 1.72 -17.48 13.27
CA PHE A 77 0.93 -17.52 14.51
C PHE A 77 0.01 -18.73 14.49
N ALA A 78 0.11 -19.63 15.47
CA ALA A 78 -0.81 -20.79 15.63
C ALA A 78 -2.28 -20.41 15.87
N GLN A 79 -2.59 -19.10 15.91
CA GLN A 79 -3.90 -18.52 16.13
C GLN A 79 -4.56 -17.99 14.85
N GLU A 80 -3.80 -17.81 13.77
CA GLU A 80 -4.38 -17.39 12.48
C GLU A 80 -4.77 -18.63 11.68
N GLY A 81 -5.94 -18.60 11.04
CA GLY A 81 -6.45 -19.70 10.22
C GLY A 81 -5.70 -19.85 8.89
N ASP A 82 -6.25 -20.66 7.99
CA ASP A 82 -5.65 -20.93 6.67
C ASP A 82 -5.63 -19.69 5.76
N GLU A 83 -6.48 -18.69 6.04
CA GLU A 83 -6.50 -17.41 5.36
C GLU A 83 -5.82 -16.31 6.19
N LEU A 84 -4.81 -15.70 5.58
CA LEU A 84 -4.02 -14.62 6.17
C LEU A 84 -4.37 -13.30 5.50
N HIS A 85 -4.90 -12.37 6.29
CA HIS A 85 -5.11 -10.99 5.86
C HIS A 85 -3.82 -10.20 6.12
N ARG A 86 -3.28 -9.56 5.08
CA ARG A 86 -1.99 -8.86 5.13
C ARG A 86 -2.07 -7.54 4.38
N ARG A 87 -1.38 -6.54 4.93
CA ARG A 87 -1.03 -5.32 4.19
C ARG A 87 -0.19 -5.68 2.97
N ASP A 88 -0.29 -4.87 1.93
CA ASP A 88 0.67 -4.89 0.83
C ASP A 88 2.05 -4.40 1.33
N PRO A 89 3.10 -5.23 1.24
CA PRO A 89 4.47 -4.81 1.61
C PRO A 89 4.99 -3.62 0.80
N TYR A 90 4.37 -3.36 -0.36
CA TYR A 90 4.70 -2.25 -1.27
C TYR A 90 3.65 -1.12 -1.20
N ALA A 91 2.76 -1.11 -0.21
CA ALA A 91 1.78 -0.04 -0.03
C ALA A 91 2.48 1.30 0.21
N ARG A 92 1.99 2.36 -0.45
CA ARG A 92 2.45 3.74 -0.22
C ARG A 92 1.61 4.50 0.80
N HIS A 93 0.46 3.94 1.18
CA HIS A 93 -0.47 4.53 2.13
C HIS A 93 -1.24 3.41 2.81
N THR A 94 -1.22 3.42 4.13
CA THR A 94 -1.91 2.47 4.98
C THR A 94 -2.57 3.20 6.15
N ASP A 95 -3.57 2.58 6.76
CA ASP A 95 -4.09 3.08 8.02
C ASP A 95 -3.21 2.63 9.21
N PHE A 96 -3.56 3.05 10.42
CA PHE A 96 -2.74 2.78 11.60
C PHE A 96 -3.01 1.41 12.24
N PHE A 97 -4.28 0.98 12.34
CA PHE A 97 -4.69 -0.17 13.16
C PHE A 97 -5.37 -1.31 12.39
N SER A 98 -5.27 -1.40 11.06
CA SER A 98 -5.81 -2.55 10.32
C SER A 98 -4.83 -3.08 9.26
N ASN A 99 -5.28 -3.99 8.39
CA ASN A 99 -4.51 -4.42 7.21
C ASN A 99 -4.78 -3.55 5.97
N THR A 100 -5.60 -2.51 6.12
CA THR A 100 -6.05 -1.69 4.99
C THR A 100 -4.92 -0.83 4.44
N CYS A 101 -4.70 -1.00 3.14
CA CYS A 101 -3.85 -0.20 2.29
C CYS A 101 -4.73 0.60 1.32
N TYR A 102 -4.20 1.68 0.75
CA TYR A 102 -4.93 2.51 -0.21
C TYR A 102 -4.19 2.59 -1.55
N VAL A 103 -4.92 2.40 -2.65
CA VAL A 103 -4.37 2.60 -4.00
C VAL A 103 -3.87 4.05 -4.11
N THR A 104 -2.58 4.23 -4.35
CA THR A 104 -1.93 5.55 -4.24
C THR A 104 -1.05 5.82 -5.45
N ASP A 105 -1.32 6.95 -6.12
CA ASP A 105 -0.48 7.49 -7.18
C ASP A 105 0.41 8.62 -6.64
N ALA A 106 1.65 8.28 -6.29
CA ALA A 106 2.61 9.22 -5.72
C ALA A 106 3.00 10.35 -6.70
N SER A 107 2.82 10.15 -8.00
CA SER A 107 3.15 11.18 -9.00
C SER A 107 2.09 12.26 -9.14
N ARG A 108 0.95 12.14 -8.43
CA ARG A 108 -0.05 13.22 -8.31
C ARG A 108 0.43 14.37 -7.44
N PHE A 109 1.47 14.18 -6.63
CA PHE A 109 2.01 15.28 -5.83
C PHE A 109 2.69 16.30 -6.75
N PRO A 110 2.25 17.57 -6.76
CA PRO A 110 2.76 18.58 -7.66
C PRO A 110 4.09 19.14 -7.12
N TRP A 111 5.16 18.36 -7.27
CA TRP A 111 6.51 18.79 -6.89
C TRP A 111 6.85 20.12 -7.55
N LYS A 112 7.26 21.09 -6.75
CA LYS A 112 7.78 22.38 -7.20
C LYS A 112 9.27 22.46 -6.90
N HIS A 113 9.99 23.30 -7.63
CA HIS A 113 11.38 23.67 -7.32
C HIS A 113 12.42 22.52 -7.33
N LEU A 114 12.10 21.35 -7.89
CA LEU A 114 13.06 20.23 -8.00
C LEU A 114 14.34 20.61 -8.76
N GLN A 115 14.21 21.48 -9.77
CA GLN A 115 15.34 21.92 -10.59
C GLN A 115 16.18 23.03 -9.93
N SER A 116 15.65 23.70 -8.91
CA SER A 116 16.30 24.86 -8.28
C SER A 116 16.92 24.54 -6.92
N PHE A 117 16.80 23.30 -6.44
CA PHE A 117 17.42 22.87 -5.21
C PHE A 117 18.83 22.33 -5.47
N ASP A 118 19.84 22.99 -4.88
CA ASP A 118 21.22 22.52 -4.86
C ASP A 118 21.63 22.27 -3.40
N PRO A 119 21.88 21.01 -2.99
CA PRO A 119 22.24 20.73 -1.60
C PRO A 119 23.65 21.30 -1.31
N PRO A 120 23.86 21.94 -0.15
CA PRO A 120 25.18 22.43 0.20
C PRO A 120 26.16 21.28 0.43
N THR A 121 27.46 21.56 0.27
CA THR A 121 28.51 20.58 0.55
C THR A 121 28.48 20.12 2.01
N TRP A 122 28.94 18.89 2.27
CA TRP A 122 28.86 18.27 3.60
C TRP A 122 29.43 19.14 4.73
N ASN A 123 30.54 19.84 4.48
CA ASN A 123 31.18 20.74 5.44
C ASN A 123 30.39 22.02 5.77
N LYS A 124 29.28 22.28 5.06
CA LYS A 124 28.36 23.39 5.28
C LYS A 124 27.01 22.93 5.83
N LEU A 125 26.78 21.61 5.96
CA LEU A 125 25.54 21.08 6.50
C LEU A 125 25.52 21.24 8.02
N ILE A 126 24.48 21.89 8.54
CA ILE A 126 24.10 21.83 9.94
C ILE A 126 22.79 21.04 9.98
N ILE A 127 22.83 19.85 10.58
CA ILE A 127 21.71 18.91 10.58
C ILE A 127 20.85 19.15 11.83
N TYR A 128 19.54 19.33 11.62
CA TYR A 128 18.57 19.35 12.70
C TYR A 128 17.80 18.03 12.72
N GLU A 129 18.01 17.23 13.77
CA GLU A 129 17.26 16.00 13.99
C GLU A 129 15.91 16.32 14.64
N LEU A 130 14.83 15.81 14.03
CA LEU A 130 13.45 16.12 14.43
C LEU A 130 12.60 14.85 14.37
N HIS A 131 11.84 14.59 15.43
CA HIS A 131 10.79 13.57 15.42
C HIS A 131 9.42 14.23 15.17
N PRO A 132 8.77 14.00 14.00
CA PRO A 132 7.58 14.76 13.59
C PRO A 132 6.37 14.52 14.51
N GLY A 133 6.31 13.37 15.17
CA GLY A 133 5.21 13.03 16.09
C GLY A 133 5.29 13.72 17.46
N THR A 134 6.42 14.36 17.81
CA THR A 134 6.61 14.99 19.14
C THR A 134 7.16 16.41 19.06
N PHE A 135 7.58 16.87 17.88
CA PHE A 135 8.17 18.20 17.71
C PHE A 135 7.16 19.34 17.94
N SER A 136 5.92 19.17 17.49
CA SER A 136 4.86 20.14 17.77
C SER A 136 4.04 19.67 18.98
N PRO A 137 3.78 20.55 19.97
CA PRO A 137 2.80 20.25 21.00
C PRO A 137 1.43 20.01 20.36
N ALA A 138 0.62 19.20 21.03
CA ALA A 138 -0.77 18.97 20.64
C ALA A 138 -1.50 20.33 20.59
N SER A 139 -2.52 20.46 19.74
CA SER A 139 -3.27 21.71 19.62
C SER A 139 -3.87 22.18 20.96
N ALA A 140 -4.18 21.24 21.86
CA ALA A 140 -4.69 21.51 23.20
C ALA A 140 -3.65 22.16 24.15
N ASP A 141 -2.36 22.01 23.86
CA ASP A 141 -1.25 22.49 24.69
C ASP A 141 -0.61 23.78 24.14
N ARG A 142 -1.24 24.41 23.14
CA ARG A 142 -0.81 25.69 22.57
C ARG A 142 -1.50 26.84 23.31
N THR A 143 -0.90 27.32 24.41
CA THR A 143 -1.31 28.55 25.12
C THR A 143 -0.66 29.80 24.55
#